data_AF-A0A925ZBW0-F1
#
_entry.id   AF-A0A925ZBW0-F1
#
_cell.length_a   1.000
_cell.length_b   1.000
_cell.length_c   1.000
_cell.angle_alpha   90.00
_cell.angle_beta   90.00
_cell.angle_gamma   90.00
#
_symmetry.space_group_name_H-M   'P 1'
#
loop_
_entity.id
_entity.type
_entity.pdbx_description
1 polymer ?
#
loop_
_entity_poly.entity_id
_entity_poly.type
_entity_poly.pdbx_seq_one_letter_code
_entity_poly.pdbx_strand_id
1 'polypeptide(L)'
;GFVIASDECYSEIYFSGEPPLGSLEAATKLGRDFERLVAFTSLSKRSNVPGMRSGFVAGDAAILKQFLLYRTYHGSAMGPVVQQASIAAWSDEAHVVANRDKYRAKFAQVTPLLASVLPVALPDAGFYLWADVSQLLPRIGDVSGNARQEGDDVAFALALLAQYNVAVLPGSLLAREAHGVNPGAGRIRLALVAELDECLEAAQRIVAFIRSH
;
A
#
# COMPACT_ATOMS: atom_id res chain seq x y z
N GLY A 1 -8.73 -9.60 26.60
CA GLY A 1 -8.10 -8.62 25.70
C GLY A 1 -8.64 -8.77 24.29
N PHE A 2 -8.40 -7.79 23.43
CA PHE A 2 -8.75 -7.87 22.00
C PHE A 2 -7.83 -8.86 21.24
N VAL A 3 -8.22 -9.23 20.03
CA VAL A 3 -7.38 -9.97 19.08
C VAL A 3 -6.62 -8.97 18.22
N ILE A 4 -5.33 -9.21 18.01
CA ILE A 4 -4.49 -8.51 17.04
C ILE A 4 -4.52 -9.30 15.75
N ALA A 5 -5.05 -8.68 14.69
CA ALA A 5 -4.96 -9.16 13.33
C ALA A 5 -3.98 -8.26 12.56
N SER A 6 -2.76 -8.76 12.34
CA SER A 6 -1.68 -8.05 11.65
C SER A 6 -1.75 -8.34 10.15
N ASP A 7 -1.96 -7.31 9.31
CA ASP A 7 -1.87 -7.43 7.84
C ASP A 7 -0.46 -7.10 7.38
N GLU A 8 0.27 -8.12 6.94
CA GLU A 8 1.69 -8.08 6.60
C GLU A 8 1.92 -8.36 5.11
N CYS A 9 0.93 -8.10 4.24
CA CYS A 9 1.03 -8.35 2.81
C CYS A 9 2.17 -7.58 2.09
N TYR A 10 2.71 -6.54 2.70
CA TYR A 10 3.80 -5.71 2.16
C TYR A 10 5.18 -6.04 2.74
N SER A 11 5.31 -7.09 3.57
CA SER A 11 6.56 -7.43 4.28
C SER A 11 7.79 -7.48 3.37
N GLU A 12 7.62 -7.94 2.12
CA GLU A 12 8.75 -8.14 1.20
C GLU A 12 9.12 -6.92 0.35
N ILE A 13 8.36 -5.84 0.44
CA ILE A 13 8.59 -4.63 -0.35
C ILE A 13 9.15 -3.57 0.60
N TYR A 14 10.47 -3.54 0.73
CA TYR A 14 11.19 -2.61 1.59
C TYR A 14 12.43 -2.08 0.89
N PHE A 15 12.88 -0.91 1.33
CA PHE A 15 13.92 -0.14 0.64
C PHE A 15 15.28 -0.24 1.30
N SER A 16 15.32 -0.22 2.63
CA SER A 16 16.53 -0.41 3.41
C SER A 16 17.06 -1.85 3.30
N GLY A 17 18.20 -2.12 3.93
CA GLY A 17 18.70 -3.50 4.06
C GLY A 17 17.93 -4.33 5.09
N GLU A 18 17.08 -3.71 5.90
CA GLU A 18 16.37 -4.37 7.00
C GLU A 18 14.91 -4.63 6.63
N PRO A 19 14.43 -5.87 6.74
CA PRO A 19 13.02 -6.19 6.50
C PRO A 19 12.12 -5.62 7.62
N PRO A 20 10.85 -5.27 7.31
CA PRO A 20 9.87 -4.86 8.31
C PRO A 20 9.66 -5.93 9.38
N LEU A 21 9.56 -5.51 10.64
CA LEU A 21 9.33 -6.41 11.78
C LEU A 21 7.94 -7.06 11.69
N GLY A 22 7.88 -8.40 11.61
CA GLY A 22 6.64 -9.15 11.65
C GLY A 22 6.05 -9.25 13.06
N SER A 23 4.74 -9.39 13.18
CA SER A 23 4.07 -9.44 14.50
C SER A 23 4.42 -10.68 15.32
N LEU A 24 4.53 -11.85 14.68
CA LEU A 24 4.97 -13.10 15.35
C LEU A 24 6.45 -13.03 15.76
N GLU A 25 7.28 -12.36 14.97
CA GLU A 25 8.68 -12.09 15.31
C GLU A 25 8.77 -11.15 16.52
N ALA A 26 7.97 -10.07 16.54
CA ALA A 26 7.90 -9.13 17.66
C ALA A 26 7.47 -9.82 18.96
N ALA A 27 6.44 -10.69 18.92
CA ALA A 27 6.01 -11.46 20.08
C ALA A 27 7.14 -12.35 20.62
N THR A 28 7.86 -13.04 19.72
CA THR A 28 9.00 -13.89 20.07
C THR A 28 10.13 -13.09 20.73
N LYS A 29 10.50 -11.94 20.16
CA LYS A 29 11.54 -11.05 20.72
C LYS A 29 11.17 -10.50 22.11
N LEU A 30 9.88 -10.35 22.39
CA LEU A 30 9.36 -9.89 23.69
C LEU A 30 9.14 -11.03 24.70
N GLY A 31 9.40 -12.28 24.34
CA GLY A 31 9.10 -13.44 25.19
C GLY A 31 7.61 -13.66 25.44
N ARG A 32 6.76 -13.15 24.55
CA ARG A 32 5.30 -13.29 24.59
C ARG A 32 4.88 -14.51 23.75
N ASP A 33 3.89 -15.25 24.23
CA ASP A 33 3.20 -16.24 23.39
C ASP A 33 2.36 -15.57 22.28
N PHE A 34 1.73 -16.40 21.45
CA PHE A 34 0.88 -15.93 20.36
C PHE A 34 -0.60 -15.84 20.74
N GLU A 35 -0.96 -15.85 22.04
CA GLU A 35 -2.36 -15.74 22.45
C GLU A 35 -2.96 -14.44 21.88
N ARG A 36 -4.09 -14.57 21.19
CA ARG A 36 -4.82 -13.48 20.53
C ARG A 36 -4.05 -12.75 19.44
N LEU A 37 -3.01 -13.36 18.87
CA LEU A 37 -2.23 -12.80 17.77
C LEU A 37 -2.39 -13.67 16.51
N VAL A 38 -2.79 -13.05 15.41
CA VAL A 38 -2.80 -13.67 14.08
C VAL A 38 -2.19 -12.71 13.05
N ALA A 39 -1.33 -13.24 12.19
CA ALA A 39 -0.71 -12.54 11.07
C ALA A 39 -1.30 -13.04 9.76
N PHE A 40 -1.62 -12.11 8.86
CA PHE A 40 -2.13 -12.36 7.51
C PHE A 40 -1.12 -11.88 6.48
N THR A 41 -0.86 -12.68 5.45
CA THR A 41 0.01 -12.25 4.34
C THR A 41 -0.46 -12.84 3.01
N SER A 42 0.11 -12.37 1.90
CA SER A 42 -0.31 -12.74 0.55
C SER A 42 0.84 -12.75 -0.46
N LEU A 43 0.79 -13.73 -1.38
CA LEU A 43 1.64 -13.75 -2.58
C LEU A 43 1.33 -12.63 -3.58
N SER A 44 0.19 -11.95 -3.42
CA SER A 44 -0.28 -10.94 -4.36
C SER A 44 0.75 -9.83 -4.61
N LYS A 45 1.51 -9.44 -3.58
CA LYS A 45 2.44 -8.31 -3.62
C LYS A 45 3.89 -8.81 -3.65
N ARG A 46 4.21 -9.78 -2.79
CA ARG A 46 5.51 -10.47 -2.76
C ARG A 46 5.93 -11.00 -4.13
N SER A 47 5.01 -11.63 -4.85
CA SER A 47 5.30 -12.43 -6.05
C SER A 47 4.58 -11.93 -7.32
N ASN A 48 4.02 -10.72 -7.32
CA ASN A 48 3.28 -10.13 -8.46
C ASN A 48 2.17 -11.01 -9.05
N VAL A 49 1.51 -11.83 -8.22
CA VAL A 49 0.42 -12.74 -8.63
C VAL A 49 -0.91 -12.40 -7.95
N PRO A 50 -1.41 -11.15 -8.01
CA PRO A 50 -2.66 -10.77 -7.34
C PRO A 50 -3.87 -11.58 -7.85
N GLY A 51 -3.83 -12.04 -9.10
CA GLY A 51 -4.86 -12.89 -9.72
C GLY A 51 -4.90 -14.33 -9.19
N MET A 52 -3.82 -14.81 -8.55
CA MET A 52 -3.77 -16.17 -8.01
C MET A 52 -4.60 -16.35 -6.73
N ARG A 53 -4.95 -15.24 -6.07
CA ARG A 53 -5.78 -15.22 -4.85
C ARG A 53 -5.22 -16.14 -3.74
N SER A 54 -3.91 -16.09 -3.53
CA SER A 54 -3.22 -16.94 -2.56
C SER A 54 -2.52 -16.14 -1.45
N GLY A 55 -2.59 -16.68 -0.24
CA GLY A 55 -2.08 -16.12 1.00
C GLY A 55 -2.30 -17.10 2.16
N PHE A 56 -1.88 -16.73 3.36
CA PHE A 56 -2.08 -17.55 4.55
C PHE A 56 -2.31 -16.69 5.80
N VAL A 57 -2.77 -17.36 6.85
CA VAL A 57 -2.87 -16.81 8.22
C VAL A 57 -2.10 -17.71 9.18
N ALA A 58 -1.36 -17.13 10.12
CA ALA A 58 -0.56 -17.84 11.12
C ALA A 58 -0.68 -17.16 12.50
N GLY A 59 -0.57 -17.91 13.59
CA GLY A 59 -0.67 -17.36 14.95
C GLY A 59 -1.42 -18.28 15.92
N ASP A 60 -2.27 -17.70 16.76
CA ASP A 60 -3.03 -18.39 17.81
C ASP A 60 -3.80 -19.63 17.30
N ALA A 61 -3.37 -20.81 17.74
CA ALA A 61 -3.96 -22.09 17.34
C ALA A 61 -5.44 -22.23 17.73
N ALA A 62 -5.88 -21.64 18.86
CA ALA A 62 -7.27 -21.70 19.28
C ALA A 62 -8.17 -20.88 18.35
N ILE A 63 -7.69 -19.71 17.90
CA ILE A 63 -8.39 -18.88 16.90
C ILE A 63 -8.40 -19.59 15.55
N LEU A 64 -7.26 -20.11 15.10
CA LEU A 64 -7.15 -20.79 13.80
C LEU A 64 -8.05 -22.03 13.71
N LYS A 65 -8.24 -22.77 14.81
CA LYS A 65 -9.17 -23.91 14.87
C LYS A 65 -10.62 -23.47 14.59
N GLN A 66 -11.07 -22.39 15.22
CA GLN A 66 -12.42 -21.85 14.98
C GLN A 66 -12.54 -21.27 13.58
N PHE A 67 -11.49 -20.59 13.10
CA PHE A 67 -11.49 -20.02 11.75
C PHE A 67 -11.52 -21.11 10.67
N LEU A 68 -10.82 -22.23 10.86
CA LEU A 68 -10.90 -23.38 9.98
C LEU A 68 -12.31 -23.95 9.90
N LEU A 69 -12.98 -24.13 11.04
CA LEU A 69 -14.38 -24.59 11.08
C LEU A 69 -15.30 -23.63 10.34
N TYR A 70 -15.15 -22.32 10.53
CA TYR A 70 -15.92 -21.34 9.76
C TYR A 70 -15.66 -21.46 8.24
N ARG A 71 -14.39 -21.65 7.84
CA ARG A 71 -13.97 -21.75 6.44
C ARG A 71 -14.57 -22.95 5.71
N THR A 72 -14.94 -24.03 6.41
CA THR A 72 -15.63 -25.18 5.79
C THR A 72 -17.03 -24.82 5.31
N TYR A 73 -17.71 -23.89 5.98
CA TYR A 73 -19.04 -23.40 5.59
C TYR A 73 -18.97 -22.20 4.65
N HIS A 74 -17.98 -21.33 4.82
CA HIS A 74 -17.74 -20.18 3.93
C HIS A 74 -17.34 -20.61 2.51
N GLY A 75 -16.86 -21.84 2.29
CA GLY A 75 -16.49 -22.33 0.96
C GLY A 75 -15.18 -21.75 0.41
N SER A 76 -14.15 -21.66 1.26
CA SER A 76 -12.86 -21.02 0.92
C SER A 76 -11.69 -22.00 0.76
N ALA A 77 -11.98 -23.24 0.35
CA ALA A 77 -10.96 -24.23 0.03
C ALA A 77 -10.20 -23.85 -1.26
N MET A 78 -8.87 -23.88 -1.22
CA MET A 78 -8.03 -23.53 -2.36
C MET A 78 -7.84 -24.73 -3.29
N GLY A 79 -7.98 -24.55 -4.60
CA GLY A 79 -7.78 -25.62 -5.58
C GLY A 79 -6.33 -26.14 -5.61
N PRO A 80 -6.09 -27.45 -5.82
CA PRO A 80 -4.74 -28.03 -5.78
C PRO A 80 -3.73 -27.39 -6.72
N VAL A 81 -4.15 -26.96 -7.92
CA VAL A 81 -3.29 -26.25 -8.88
C VAL A 81 -2.75 -24.94 -8.29
N VAL A 82 -3.61 -24.15 -7.65
CA VAL A 82 -3.21 -22.90 -6.99
C VAL A 82 -2.32 -23.19 -5.79
N GLN A 83 -2.58 -24.27 -5.03
CA GLN A 83 -1.69 -24.69 -3.94
C GLN A 83 -0.28 -25.03 -4.44
N GLN A 84 -0.16 -25.81 -5.53
CA GLN A 84 1.14 -26.16 -6.11
C GLN A 84 1.91 -24.94 -6.63
N ALA A 85 1.23 -24.03 -7.34
CA ALA A 85 1.83 -22.75 -7.75
C ALA A 85 2.24 -21.90 -6.55
N SER A 86 1.44 -21.90 -5.48
CA SER A 86 1.77 -21.20 -4.23
C SER A 86 3.00 -21.79 -3.55
N ILE A 87 3.16 -23.11 -3.52
CA ILE A 87 4.35 -23.78 -2.96
C ILE A 87 5.60 -23.32 -3.73
N ALA A 88 5.56 -23.33 -5.06
CA ALA A 88 6.67 -22.86 -5.88
C ALA A 88 7.01 -21.39 -5.60
N ALA A 89 5.99 -20.53 -5.52
CA ALA A 89 6.18 -19.12 -5.21
C ALA A 89 6.75 -18.88 -3.80
N TRP A 90 6.27 -19.59 -2.77
CA TRP A 90 6.79 -19.45 -1.41
C TRP A 90 8.21 -20.00 -1.24
N SER A 91 8.62 -20.95 -2.09
CA SER A 91 9.94 -21.61 -2.00
C SER A 91 11.06 -20.87 -2.73
N ASP A 92 10.72 -19.90 -3.60
CA ASP A 92 11.70 -19.11 -4.34
C ASP A 92 11.81 -17.69 -3.78
N GLU A 93 13.03 -17.29 -3.42
CA GLU A 93 13.36 -15.93 -2.99
C GLU A 93 14.04 -15.12 -4.11
N ALA A 94 14.52 -15.75 -5.18
CA ALA A 94 15.20 -15.05 -6.26
C ALA A 94 14.25 -14.07 -6.97
N HIS A 95 13.02 -14.48 -7.28
CA HIS A 95 12.03 -13.56 -7.86
C HIS A 95 11.63 -12.45 -6.89
N VAL A 96 11.67 -12.69 -5.57
CA VAL A 96 11.31 -11.68 -4.54
C VAL A 96 12.37 -10.61 -4.48
N VAL A 97 13.65 -11.00 -4.45
CA VAL A 97 14.78 -10.05 -4.50
C VAL A 97 14.71 -9.22 -5.78
N ALA A 98 14.55 -9.86 -6.93
CA ALA A 98 14.42 -9.15 -8.21
C ALA A 98 13.21 -8.20 -8.23
N ASN A 99 12.08 -8.59 -7.63
CA ASN A 99 10.90 -7.74 -7.50
C ASN A 99 11.18 -6.52 -6.59
N ARG A 100 11.83 -6.73 -5.45
CA ARG A 100 12.22 -5.68 -4.51
C ARG A 100 13.17 -4.67 -5.14
N ASP A 101 14.15 -5.14 -5.92
CA ASP A 101 15.10 -4.28 -6.62
C ASP A 101 14.42 -3.38 -7.66
N LYS A 102 13.38 -3.89 -8.35
CA LYS A 102 12.54 -3.05 -9.22
C LYS A 102 11.85 -1.92 -8.45
N TYR A 103 11.28 -2.20 -7.27
CA TYR A 103 10.68 -1.15 -6.45
C TYR A 103 11.72 -0.16 -5.94
N ARG A 104 12.89 -0.62 -5.49
CA ARG A 104 14.00 0.26 -5.09
C ARG A 104 14.40 1.22 -6.22
N ALA A 105 14.54 0.72 -7.45
CA ALA A 105 14.85 1.54 -8.61
C ALA A 105 13.77 2.61 -8.89
N LYS A 106 12.48 2.23 -8.83
CA LYS A 106 11.36 3.17 -9.01
C LYS A 106 11.39 4.28 -7.97
N PHE A 107 11.47 3.91 -6.69
CA PHE A 107 11.44 4.89 -5.61
C PHE A 107 12.67 5.79 -5.57
N ALA A 108 13.86 5.27 -5.89
CA ALA A 108 15.09 6.05 -5.94
C ALA A 108 15.03 7.19 -6.97
N GLN A 109 14.29 7.01 -8.07
CA GLN A 109 14.19 8.02 -9.13
C GLN A 109 12.95 8.90 -9.02
N VAL A 110 11.79 8.32 -8.65
CA VAL A 110 10.52 9.04 -8.57
C VAL A 110 10.43 9.93 -7.34
N THR A 111 10.90 9.46 -6.18
CA THR A 111 10.73 10.19 -4.91
C THR A 111 11.42 11.55 -4.92
N PRO A 112 12.71 11.68 -5.34
CA PRO A 112 13.37 12.98 -5.40
C PRO A 112 12.71 13.96 -6.38
N LEU A 113 12.19 13.44 -7.49
CA LEU A 113 11.49 14.25 -8.49
C LEU A 113 10.22 14.87 -7.91
N LEU A 114 9.38 14.06 -7.24
CA LEU A 114 8.16 14.55 -6.59
C LEU A 114 8.47 15.44 -5.38
N ALA A 115 9.46 15.09 -4.57
CA ALA A 115 9.89 15.86 -3.40
C ALA A 115 10.35 17.29 -3.76
N SER A 116 10.72 17.54 -5.03
CA SER A 116 11.07 18.88 -5.51
C SER A 116 9.89 19.86 -5.62
N VAL A 117 8.64 19.36 -5.58
CA VAL A 117 7.44 20.19 -5.75
C VAL A 117 6.35 19.92 -4.70
N LEU A 118 6.43 18.83 -3.94
CA LEU A 118 5.45 18.53 -2.90
C LEU A 118 6.09 17.79 -1.70
N PRO A 119 5.57 17.94 -0.46
CA PRO A 119 6.06 17.21 0.70
C PRO A 119 5.78 15.71 0.57
N VAL A 120 6.83 14.94 0.28
CA VAL A 120 6.79 13.48 0.17
C VAL A 120 8.17 12.90 0.50
N ALA A 121 8.20 11.73 1.15
CA ALA A 121 9.42 11.03 1.51
C ALA A 121 9.33 9.54 1.16
N LEU A 122 10.48 8.88 1.13
CA LEU A 122 10.56 7.43 1.00
C LEU A 122 9.87 6.78 2.22
N PRO A 123 8.91 5.86 2.04
CA PRO A 123 8.29 5.15 3.15
C PRO A 123 9.23 4.04 3.65
N ASP A 124 8.96 3.53 4.85
CA ASP A 124 9.72 2.39 5.39
C ASP A 124 9.57 1.13 4.52
N ALA A 125 8.36 0.90 4.00
CA ALA A 125 8.00 -0.25 3.18
C ALA A 125 6.75 0.02 2.32
N GLY A 126 6.39 -0.96 1.48
CA GLY A 126 5.27 -0.91 0.54
C GLY A 126 5.63 -0.25 -0.80
N PHE A 127 4.64 -0.10 -1.67
CA PHE A 127 4.80 0.52 -2.99
C PHE A 127 4.02 1.83 -3.15
N TYR A 128 3.65 2.47 -2.04
CA TYR A 128 2.92 3.72 -2.05
C TYR A 128 3.77 4.90 -1.60
N LEU A 129 3.67 6.02 -2.30
CA LEU A 129 4.03 7.32 -1.75
C LEU A 129 2.77 7.99 -1.18
N TRP A 130 2.93 8.59 -0.01
CA TRP A 130 1.86 9.31 0.69
C TRP A 130 2.24 10.79 0.76
N ALA A 131 1.61 11.57 -0.10
CA ALA A 131 2.03 12.91 -0.47
C ALA A 131 1.07 13.95 0.11
N ASP A 132 1.60 15.00 0.72
CA ASP A 132 0.80 16.14 1.19
C ASP A 132 0.56 17.14 0.06
N VAL A 133 -0.70 17.49 -0.18
CA VAL A 133 -1.10 18.47 -1.19
C VAL A 133 -1.85 19.65 -0.58
N SER A 134 -1.97 19.73 0.76
CA SER A 134 -2.77 20.73 1.47
C SER A 134 -2.42 22.17 1.08
N GLN A 135 -1.13 22.46 0.89
CA GLN A 135 -0.63 23.78 0.51
C GLN A 135 -0.90 24.14 -0.97
N LEU A 136 -1.23 23.15 -1.81
CA LEU A 136 -1.49 23.32 -3.24
C LEU A 136 -2.98 23.52 -3.53
N LEU A 137 -3.85 23.06 -2.63
CA LEU A 137 -5.31 23.13 -2.78
C LEU A 137 -5.86 24.54 -3.03
N PRO A 138 -5.36 25.63 -2.41
CA PRO A 138 -5.88 26.97 -2.69
C PRO A 138 -5.56 27.48 -4.10
N ARG A 139 -4.53 26.93 -4.77
CA ARG A 139 -4.04 27.36 -6.09
C ARG A 139 -4.74 26.64 -7.23
N ILE A 140 -5.13 25.40 -7.00
CA ILE A 140 -5.89 24.59 -7.94
C ILE A 140 -7.36 24.97 -7.72
N GLY A 141 -7.86 25.89 -8.55
CA GLY A 141 -9.24 26.35 -8.49
C GLY A 141 -10.24 25.19 -8.57
N ASP A 142 -11.50 25.45 -8.23
CA ASP A 142 -12.56 24.44 -8.33
C ASP A 142 -12.78 24.01 -9.78
N VAL A 143 -12.19 22.87 -10.16
CA VAL A 143 -12.42 22.19 -11.44
C VAL A 143 -13.52 21.13 -11.33
N SER A 144 -14.04 20.90 -10.11
CA SER A 144 -15.04 19.87 -9.82
C SER A 144 -16.48 20.37 -9.96
N GLY A 145 -16.69 21.70 -9.94
CA GLY A 145 -18.02 22.33 -10.00
C GLY A 145 -18.85 22.14 -8.72
N ASN A 146 -18.26 21.63 -7.64
CA ASN A 146 -18.92 21.38 -6.37
C ASN A 146 -18.40 22.35 -5.31
N ALA A 147 -19.32 22.88 -4.50
CA ALA A 147 -19.01 23.88 -3.48
C ALA A 147 -17.90 23.40 -2.51
N ARG A 148 -16.87 24.23 -2.39
CA ARG A 148 -15.64 24.06 -1.58
C ARG A 148 -15.89 23.36 -0.24
N GLN A 149 -15.20 22.25 -0.02
CA GLN A 149 -14.93 21.72 1.31
C GLN A 149 -13.42 21.86 1.58
N GLU A 150 -13.04 22.26 2.79
CA GLU A 150 -11.63 22.29 3.20
C GLU A 150 -10.99 20.89 3.04
N GLY A 151 -9.77 20.81 2.51
CA GLY A 151 -9.07 19.53 2.34
C GLY A 151 -9.41 18.75 1.06
N ASP A 152 -9.83 19.44 -0.01
CA ASP A 152 -10.25 18.87 -1.30
C ASP A 152 -9.13 18.22 -2.14
N ASP A 153 -8.49 17.20 -1.57
CA ASP A 153 -7.62 16.26 -2.28
C ASP A 153 -8.34 15.52 -3.42
N VAL A 154 -9.68 15.49 -3.41
CA VAL A 154 -10.52 14.99 -4.50
C VAL A 154 -10.43 15.90 -5.73
N ALA A 155 -10.61 17.21 -5.58
CA ALA A 155 -10.44 18.16 -6.68
C ALA A 155 -9.02 18.16 -7.22
N PHE A 156 -8.00 18.05 -6.35
CA PHE A 156 -6.62 17.88 -6.81
C PHE A 156 -6.49 16.66 -7.74
N ALA A 157 -7.01 15.50 -7.31
CA ALA A 157 -6.93 14.27 -8.10
C ALA A 157 -7.72 14.35 -9.41
N LEU A 158 -8.91 14.97 -9.41
CA LEU A 158 -9.72 15.18 -10.60
C LEU A 158 -9.05 16.15 -11.58
N ALA A 159 -8.47 17.25 -11.10
CA ALA A 159 -7.74 18.22 -11.92
C ALA A 159 -6.53 17.60 -12.60
N LEU A 160 -5.72 16.87 -11.82
CA LEU A 160 -4.55 16.14 -12.32
C LEU A 160 -4.94 15.11 -13.38
N LEU A 161 -6.04 14.37 -13.15
CA LEU A 161 -6.57 13.43 -14.13
C LEU A 161 -7.05 14.13 -15.39
N ALA A 162 -7.85 15.17 -15.28
CA ALA A 162 -8.47 15.86 -16.42
C ALA A 162 -7.43 16.59 -17.30
N GLN A 163 -6.42 17.20 -16.70
CA GLN A 163 -5.46 18.05 -17.41
C GLN A 163 -4.18 17.30 -17.83
N TYR A 164 -3.75 16.31 -17.04
CA TYR A 164 -2.47 15.61 -17.24
C TYR A 164 -2.61 14.09 -17.39
N ASN A 165 -3.84 13.55 -17.35
CA ASN A 165 -4.13 12.11 -17.47
C ASN A 165 -3.37 11.25 -16.46
N VAL A 166 -3.22 11.74 -15.23
CA VAL A 166 -2.61 10.98 -14.13
C VAL A 166 -3.64 10.74 -13.03
N ALA A 167 -3.95 9.47 -12.76
CA ALA A 167 -4.87 9.07 -11.71
C ALA A 167 -4.12 8.85 -10.38
N VAL A 168 -4.60 9.49 -9.32
CA VAL A 168 -4.13 9.32 -7.94
C VAL A 168 -5.33 9.09 -7.03
N LEU A 169 -5.12 8.50 -5.84
CA LEU A 169 -6.21 8.28 -4.90
C LEU A 169 -6.23 9.39 -3.83
N PRO A 170 -7.33 10.15 -3.69
CA PRO A 170 -7.51 11.10 -2.60
C PRO A 170 -7.43 10.41 -1.24
N GLY A 171 -6.68 11.01 -0.33
CA GLY A 171 -6.41 10.44 0.97
C GLY A 171 -7.62 10.45 1.90
N SER A 172 -8.47 11.47 1.76
CA SER A 172 -9.75 11.59 2.46
C SER A 172 -10.65 10.38 2.28
N LEU A 173 -10.55 9.67 1.15
CA LEU A 173 -11.33 8.46 0.82
C LEU A 173 -10.75 7.17 1.45
N LEU A 174 -9.53 7.22 1.99
CA LEU A 174 -8.89 6.10 2.70
C LEU A 174 -9.10 6.16 4.22
N ALA A 175 -9.70 7.24 4.72
CA ALA A 175 -9.86 7.51 6.13
C ALA A 175 -11.32 7.88 6.45
N ARG A 176 -11.65 7.80 7.74
CA ARG A 176 -12.90 8.32 8.28
C ARG A 176 -12.58 9.47 9.22
N GLU A 177 -13.51 10.40 9.35
CA GLU A 177 -13.40 11.43 10.38
C GLU A 177 -13.37 10.77 11.76
N ALA A 178 -12.37 11.13 12.55
CA ALA A 178 -12.20 10.70 13.92
C ALA A 178 -11.74 11.90 14.75
N HIS A 179 -12.38 12.11 15.91
CA HIS A 179 -12.05 13.24 16.79
C HIS A 179 -12.10 14.61 16.08
N GLY A 180 -13.02 14.78 15.12
CA GLY A 180 -13.23 16.03 14.37
C GLY A 180 -12.25 16.27 13.23
N VAL A 181 -11.41 15.28 12.87
CA VAL A 181 -10.43 15.41 11.78
C VAL A 181 -10.46 14.17 10.89
N ASN A 182 -10.41 14.36 9.57
CA ASN A 182 -10.09 13.28 8.64
C ASN A 182 -8.56 13.21 8.44
N PRO A 183 -7.86 12.18 8.95
CA PRO A 183 -6.40 12.11 8.89
C PRO A 183 -5.84 11.88 7.48
N GLY A 184 -6.71 11.55 6.52
CA GLY A 184 -6.36 11.43 5.11
C GLY A 184 -6.53 12.72 4.29
N ALA A 185 -7.28 13.70 4.80
CA ALA A 185 -7.59 14.91 4.05
C ALA A 185 -6.34 15.70 3.69
N GLY A 186 -6.35 16.29 2.49
CA GLY A 186 -5.21 17.05 1.97
C GLY A 186 -4.01 16.18 1.57
N ARG A 187 -4.19 14.86 1.41
CA ARG A 187 -3.14 13.95 0.95
C ARG A 187 -3.56 13.16 -0.28
N ILE A 188 -2.58 12.69 -1.04
CA ILE A 188 -2.82 11.75 -2.16
C ILE A 188 -1.96 10.50 -1.98
N ARG A 189 -2.49 9.35 -2.38
CA ARG A 189 -1.76 8.08 -2.47
C ARG A 189 -1.36 7.81 -3.91
N LEU A 190 -0.06 7.67 -4.13
CA LEU A 190 0.55 7.33 -5.42
C LEU A 190 1.07 5.89 -5.34
N ALA A 191 0.69 5.02 -6.29
CA ALA A 191 1.16 3.64 -6.33
C ALA A 191 2.22 3.45 -7.42
N LEU A 192 3.46 3.09 -7.05
CA LEU A 192 4.56 2.87 -8.00
C LEU A 192 4.60 1.41 -8.46
N VAL A 193 3.50 0.95 -9.05
CA VAL A 193 3.30 -0.45 -9.49
C VAL A 193 3.56 -0.66 -10.98
N ALA A 194 3.36 0.38 -11.79
CA ALA A 194 3.65 0.42 -13.23
C ALA A 194 5.15 0.28 -13.52
N GLU A 195 5.54 0.13 -14.79
CA GLU A 195 6.97 0.05 -15.14
C GLU A 195 7.70 1.37 -14.80
N LEU A 196 9.03 1.32 -14.69
CA LEU A 196 9.82 2.47 -14.23
C LEU A 196 9.59 3.71 -15.10
N ASP A 197 9.62 3.55 -16.42
CA ASP A 197 9.46 4.67 -17.36
C ASP A 197 8.07 5.31 -17.26
N GLU A 198 7.02 4.49 -17.08
CA GLU A 198 5.66 4.98 -16.86
C GLU A 198 5.54 5.73 -15.52
N CYS A 199 6.21 5.24 -14.46
CA CYS A 199 6.24 5.93 -13.17
C CYS A 199 6.96 7.28 -13.27
N LEU A 200 8.05 7.35 -14.03
CA LEU A 200 8.81 8.59 -14.26
C LEU A 200 8.00 9.60 -15.07
N GLU A 201 7.35 9.14 -16.14
CA GLU A 201 6.47 9.98 -16.95
C GLU A 201 5.33 10.57 -16.11
N ALA A 202 4.66 9.73 -15.31
CA ALA A 202 3.62 10.20 -14.40
C ALA A 202 4.15 11.22 -13.39
N ALA A 203 5.33 10.99 -12.82
CA ALA A 203 5.95 11.92 -11.88
C ALA A 203 6.32 13.26 -12.54
N GLN A 204 6.83 13.26 -13.78
CA GLN A 204 7.12 14.47 -14.55
C GLN A 204 5.84 15.26 -14.85
N ARG A 205 4.75 14.58 -15.20
CA ARG A 205 3.44 15.20 -15.42
C ARG A 205 2.90 15.84 -14.14
N ILE A 206 3.05 15.19 -12.98
CA ILE A 206 2.70 15.77 -11.68
C ILE A 206 3.53 17.03 -11.40
N VAL A 207 4.85 16.98 -11.64
CA VAL A 207 5.73 18.16 -11.49
C VAL A 207 5.29 19.30 -12.39
N ALA A 208 4.94 19.01 -13.65
CA ALA A 208 4.46 20.01 -14.59
C ALA A 208 3.12 20.61 -14.16
N PHE A 209 2.17 19.79 -13.67
CA PHE A 209 0.88 20.23 -13.14
C PHE A 209 1.04 21.18 -11.94
N ILE A 210 1.90 20.82 -10.99
CA ILE A 210 2.11 21.62 -9.78
C ILE A 210 2.82 22.94 -10.09
N ARG A 211 3.70 22.99 -11.09
CA ARG A 211 4.40 24.22 -11.48
C ARG A 211 3.55 25.17 -12.32
N SER A 212 2.51 24.67 -12.99
CA SER A 212 1.60 25.49 -13.81
C SER A 212 0.49 26.18 -13.00
N HIS A 213 0.28 25.77 -11.75
CA HIS A 213 -0.66 26.36 -10.78
C HIS A 213 0.11 27.03 -9.66
#